data_AF-A0A449B4V4-F1
#
_entry.id   AF-A0A449B4V4-F1
#
_cell.length_a   1.000
_cell.length_b   1.000
_cell.length_c   1.000
_cell.angle_alpha   90.00
_cell.angle_beta   90.00
_cell.angle_gamma   90.00
#
_symmetry.space_group_name_H-M   'P 1'
#
loop_
_entity.id
_entity.type
_entity.pdbx_description
1 polymer ?
#
loop_
_entity_poly.entity_id
_entity_poly.type
_entity_poly.pdbx_seq_one_letter_code
_entity_poly.pdbx_strand_id
1 'polypeptide(L)'
;MSIKSDKMIKFKAYTDQFLKSISLEINDNMIFKNFFMNMGIIDIDDNNLVTIATTISKSGLNIIVNNYSEQITKVLNEIFEKECKFIFVLKEAITKEAKNKIKEISKSIKISNTVDIQKTFSNYVRCDYNESVYRFAEILINQDKNEFNPIFIFGDSGLGKTHLLFAISNELISKGLNVIYVNPSNFLRDIQFILQENNTTKLRELTSEFEKADIVMFDDFQSYGLGNKKVTLNIIFNILDFRINTKKTTIICSDRSVDSISSMFDNRIVTRLSMGLQLEIKHPTQTDLLKILNSFIDDSNLNPNLWEKEAKNYIVRNYSRSVRTLMGALSRIKFYKNDIIQKNSKYTLSVVDSILRDIQESKETITPETIIDYVAKYYKISKKDILGKGRQKEVVLARHIAIYLIRDQINIPLQQIGRFFGNRDHSTILNAIKKIEKESDNPDLSLRRTISAISDDLYRKK
;
A
#
# COMPACT_ATOMS: atom_id res chain seq x y z
N MET A 1 47.88 -14.27 6.16
CA MET A 1 47.69 -13.06 5.31
C MET A 1 47.24 -13.38 3.88
N SER A 2 47.45 -14.59 3.33
CA SER A 2 47.11 -14.93 1.93
C SER A 2 45.61 -15.16 1.64
N ILE A 3 44.80 -15.62 2.58
CA ILE A 3 43.35 -15.89 2.33
C ILE A 3 42.55 -14.59 2.06
N LYS A 4 42.99 -13.46 2.62
CA LYS A 4 42.36 -12.14 2.39
C LYS A 4 42.74 -11.54 1.04
N SER A 5 43.95 -11.78 0.54
CA SER A 5 44.37 -11.31 -0.78
C SER A 5 43.62 -12.05 -1.88
N ASP A 6 43.44 -13.37 -1.75
CA ASP A 6 42.75 -14.18 -2.77
C ASP A 6 41.25 -13.85 -2.88
N LYS A 7 40.57 -13.59 -1.76
CA LYS A 7 39.17 -13.11 -1.78
C LYS A 7 39.05 -11.74 -2.45
N MET A 8 39.96 -10.80 -2.15
CA MET A 8 39.92 -9.47 -2.77
C MET A 8 40.20 -9.52 -4.28
N ILE A 9 41.11 -10.39 -4.73
CA ILE A 9 41.41 -10.60 -6.15
C ILE A 9 40.19 -11.21 -6.86
N LYS A 10 39.54 -12.21 -6.25
CA LYS A 10 38.36 -12.89 -6.81
C LYS A 10 37.18 -11.94 -7.02
N PHE A 11 36.85 -11.12 -6.02
CA PHE A 11 35.72 -10.19 -6.13
C PHE A 11 36.01 -8.98 -7.02
N LYS A 12 37.27 -8.59 -7.18
CA LYS A 12 37.68 -7.62 -8.18
C LYS A 12 37.42 -8.14 -9.60
N ALA A 13 37.79 -9.39 -9.89
CA ALA A 13 37.50 -10.01 -11.18
C ALA A 13 35.99 -10.10 -11.49
N TYR A 14 35.17 -10.47 -10.50
CA TYR A 14 33.71 -10.46 -10.66
C TYR A 14 33.13 -9.05 -10.84
N THR A 15 33.71 -8.06 -10.16
CA THR A 15 33.32 -6.65 -10.35
C THR A 15 33.61 -6.19 -11.77
N ASP A 16 34.80 -6.50 -12.30
CA ASP A 16 35.19 -6.11 -13.66
C ASP A 16 34.31 -6.79 -14.72
N GLN A 17 33.97 -8.07 -14.53
CA GLN A 17 33.02 -8.79 -15.38
C GLN A 17 31.61 -8.19 -15.30
N PHE A 18 31.12 -7.91 -14.09
CA PHE A 18 29.82 -7.28 -13.86
C PHE A 18 29.70 -5.94 -14.56
N LEU A 19 30.69 -5.06 -14.40
CA LEU A 19 30.69 -3.74 -15.03
C LEU A 19 30.76 -3.85 -16.56
N LYS A 20 31.51 -4.81 -17.10
CA LYS A 20 31.57 -5.04 -18.55
C LYS A 20 30.23 -5.52 -19.09
N SER A 21 29.63 -6.55 -18.49
CA SER A 21 28.37 -7.13 -18.96
C SER A 21 27.19 -6.17 -18.80
N ILE A 22 27.09 -5.45 -17.67
CA ILE A 22 26.00 -4.49 -17.46
C ILE A 22 26.12 -3.27 -18.37
N SER A 23 27.34 -2.90 -18.81
CA SER A 23 27.53 -1.83 -19.80
C SER A 23 26.95 -2.18 -21.19
N LEU A 24 26.83 -3.47 -21.52
CA LEU A 24 26.24 -3.94 -22.77
C LEU A 24 24.70 -4.00 -22.71
N GLU A 25 24.14 -4.19 -21.51
CA GLU A 25 22.68 -4.22 -21.28
C GLU A 25 22.07 -2.81 -21.11
N ILE A 26 22.90 -1.80 -20.82
CA ILE A 26 22.46 -0.42 -20.61
C ILE A 26 22.75 0.43 -21.86
N ASN A 27 21.70 0.82 -22.57
CA ASN A 27 21.80 1.62 -23.80
C ASN A 27 22.19 3.10 -23.58
N ASP A 28 22.36 3.56 -22.33
CA ASP A 28 22.70 4.94 -21.98
C ASP A 28 24.05 5.04 -21.23
N ASN A 29 25.04 5.63 -21.90
CA ASN A 29 26.39 5.83 -21.38
C ASN A 29 26.47 6.77 -20.17
N MET A 30 25.57 7.76 -20.04
CA MET A 30 25.54 8.65 -18.88
C MET A 30 25.04 7.90 -17.64
N ILE A 31 24.02 7.05 -17.81
CA ILE A 31 23.47 6.24 -16.72
C ILE A 31 24.51 5.24 -16.22
N PHE A 32 25.20 4.56 -17.14
CA PHE A 32 26.29 3.64 -16.79
C PHE A 32 27.40 4.34 -15.99
N LYS A 33 27.87 5.51 -16.46
CA LYS A 33 28.95 6.27 -15.79
C LYS A 33 28.54 6.80 -14.42
N ASN A 34 27.33 7.34 -14.29
CA ASN A 34 26.91 7.99 -13.05
C ASN A 34 26.51 7.00 -11.96
N PHE A 35 25.98 5.83 -12.34
CA PHE A 35 25.44 4.88 -11.38
C PHE A 35 26.30 3.61 -11.27
N PHE A 36 26.67 2.98 -12.38
CA PHE A 36 27.24 1.63 -12.31
C PHE A 36 28.75 1.61 -12.08
N MET A 37 29.50 2.57 -12.63
CA MET A 37 30.98 2.58 -12.53
C MET A 37 31.54 2.56 -11.10
N ASN A 38 30.77 3.03 -10.11
CA ASN A 38 31.22 3.06 -8.70
C ASN A 38 30.80 1.83 -7.88
N MET A 39 30.15 0.85 -8.52
CA MET A 39 29.73 -0.40 -7.89
C MET A 39 30.89 -1.40 -7.81
N GLY A 40 30.87 -2.25 -6.78
CA GLY A 40 31.77 -3.38 -6.67
C GLY A 40 31.15 -4.54 -5.90
N ILE A 41 31.28 -5.74 -6.42
CA ILE A 41 30.83 -6.95 -5.72
C ILE A 41 31.81 -7.19 -4.56
N ILE A 42 31.28 -7.37 -3.36
CA ILE A 42 32.09 -7.53 -2.13
C ILE A 42 31.85 -8.85 -1.40
N ASP A 43 30.73 -9.52 -1.67
CA ASP A 43 30.42 -10.83 -1.11
C ASP A 43 29.40 -11.59 -1.95
N ILE A 44 29.41 -12.92 -1.83
CA ILE A 44 28.35 -13.80 -2.29
C ILE A 44 28.16 -14.89 -1.23
N ASP A 45 26.94 -15.04 -0.71
CA ASP A 45 26.64 -16.04 0.31
C ASP A 45 26.27 -17.42 -0.30
N ASP A 46 26.13 -18.42 0.58
CA ASP A 46 25.77 -19.79 0.18
C ASP A 46 24.35 -19.90 -0.43
N ASN A 47 23.53 -18.85 -0.32
CA ASN A 47 22.18 -18.74 -0.90
C ASN A 47 22.18 -17.92 -2.21
N ASN A 48 23.35 -17.69 -2.82
CA ASN A 48 23.53 -16.88 -4.04
C ASN A 48 23.09 -15.41 -3.88
N LEU A 49 23.15 -14.85 -2.66
CA LEU A 49 22.95 -13.43 -2.43
C LEU A 49 24.25 -12.66 -2.68
N VAL A 50 24.27 -11.86 -3.74
CA VAL A 50 25.40 -11.01 -4.12
C VAL A 50 25.30 -9.65 -3.42
N THR A 51 26.32 -9.28 -2.66
CA THR A 51 26.41 -7.97 -2.03
C THR A 51 27.23 -7.02 -2.89
N ILE A 52 26.60 -5.93 -3.35
CA ILE A 52 27.22 -4.90 -4.19
C ILE A 52 27.43 -3.63 -3.38
N ALA A 53 28.69 -3.26 -3.17
CA ALA A 53 29.07 -2.01 -2.53
C ALA A 53 29.02 -0.85 -3.53
N THR A 54 28.45 0.29 -3.12
CA THR A 54 28.35 1.49 -3.96
C THR A 54 28.58 2.78 -3.18
N THR A 55 28.91 3.86 -3.89
CA THR A 55 28.95 5.24 -3.35
C THR A 55 27.74 6.07 -3.80
N ILE A 56 26.83 5.50 -4.59
CA ILE A 56 25.61 6.18 -5.02
C ILE A 56 24.72 6.47 -3.80
N SER A 57 24.10 7.65 -3.77
CA SER A 57 23.13 8.00 -2.74
C SER A 57 21.92 7.05 -2.71
N LYS A 58 21.23 6.96 -1.58
CA LYS A 58 20.03 6.10 -1.43
C LYS A 58 18.95 6.39 -2.49
N SER A 59 18.79 7.66 -2.88
CA SER A 59 17.85 8.06 -3.93
C SER A 59 18.26 7.54 -5.32
N GLY A 60 19.56 7.51 -5.62
CA GLY A 60 20.07 6.93 -6.86
C GLY A 60 19.92 5.40 -6.89
N LEU A 61 20.07 4.72 -5.75
CA LEU A 61 19.84 3.28 -5.64
C LEU A 61 18.38 2.89 -5.95
N ASN A 62 17.41 3.68 -5.50
CA ASN A 62 16.00 3.41 -5.81
C ASN A 62 15.72 3.51 -7.31
N ILE A 63 16.34 4.46 -8.01
CA ILE A 63 16.23 4.57 -9.47
C ILE A 63 16.81 3.31 -10.14
N ILE A 64 17.93 2.82 -9.63
CA ILE A 64 18.59 1.63 -10.15
C ILE A 64 17.77 0.36 -9.91
N VAL A 65 17.27 0.16 -8.70
CA VAL A 65 16.45 -1.01 -8.36
C VAL A 65 15.13 -1.01 -9.14
N ASN A 66 14.48 0.14 -9.28
CA ASN A 66 13.17 0.19 -9.94
C ASN A 66 13.27 0.03 -11.47
N ASN A 67 14.35 0.51 -12.09
CA ASN A 67 14.44 0.58 -13.55
C ASN A 67 15.41 -0.45 -14.15
N TYR A 68 16.34 -0.99 -13.37
CA TYR A 68 17.44 -1.83 -13.86
C TYR A 68 17.60 -3.16 -13.11
N SER A 69 16.66 -3.54 -12.23
CA SER A 69 16.76 -4.78 -11.44
C SER A 69 16.82 -6.04 -12.29
N GLU A 70 16.08 -6.07 -13.41
CA GLU A 70 16.03 -7.24 -14.29
C GLU A 70 17.37 -7.44 -15.00
N GLN A 71 17.96 -6.37 -15.53
CA GLN A 71 19.26 -6.36 -16.18
C GLN A 71 20.37 -6.76 -15.20
N ILE A 72 20.32 -6.23 -13.97
CA ILE A 72 21.28 -6.60 -12.92
C ILE A 72 21.15 -8.08 -12.57
N THR A 73 19.93 -8.58 -12.37
CA THR A 73 19.68 -9.99 -12.06
C THR A 73 20.16 -10.90 -13.18
N LYS A 74 19.84 -10.56 -14.43
CA LYS A 74 20.28 -11.29 -15.63
C LYS A 74 21.81 -11.40 -15.68
N VAL A 75 22.51 -10.27 -15.56
CA VAL A 75 23.98 -10.24 -15.60
C VAL A 75 24.59 -11.03 -14.44
N LEU A 76 24.03 -10.93 -13.23
CA LEU A 76 24.53 -11.71 -12.10
C LEU A 76 24.30 -13.21 -12.28
N ASN A 77 23.15 -13.61 -12.83
CA ASN A 77 22.87 -15.01 -13.12
C ASN A 77 23.83 -15.59 -14.16
N GLU A 78 24.20 -14.80 -15.18
CA GLU A 78 25.18 -15.19 -16.19
C GLU A 78 26.60 -15.31 -15.60
N ILE A 79 27.01 -14.39 -14.72
CA ILE A 79 28.35 -14.40 -14.10
C ILE A 79 28.53 -15.57 -13.13
N PHE A 80 27.49 -15.91 -12.37
CA PHE A 80 27.56 -16.94 -11.33
C PHE A 80 26.93 -18.27 -11.76
N GLU A 81 26.39 -18.37 -12.98
CA GLU A 81 25.72 -19.53 -13.57
C GLU A 81 24.60 -20.11 -12.69
N LYS A 82 23.96 -19.26 -11.88
CA LYS A 82 22.94 -19.64 -10.89
C LYS A 82 21.95 -18.50 -10.68
N GLU A 83 20.75 -18.82 -10.21
CA GLU A 83 19.80 -17.79 -9.76
C GLU A 83 20.36 -17.03 -8.55
N CYS A 84 20.66 -15.76 -8.77
CA CYS A 84 21.24 -14.85 -7.81
C CYS A 84 20.21 -13.80 -7.39
N LYS A 85 20.30 -13.40 -6.13
CA LYS A 85 19.66 -12.19 -5.61
C LYS A 85 20.74 -11.17 -5.31
N PHE A 86 20.40 -9.89 -5.25
CA PHE A 86 21.39 -8.87 -4.91
C PHE A 86 20.88 -7.85 -3.91
N ILE A 87 21.82 -7.28 -3.16
CA ILE A 87 21.60 -6.15 -2.26
C ILE A 87 22.69 -5.10 -2.45
N PHE A 88 22.35 -3.84 -2.18
CA PHE A 88 23.31 -2.75 -2.20
C PHE A 88 23.73 -2.35 -0.79
N VAL A 89 25.02 -2.07 -0.62
CA VAL A 89 25.59 -1.53 0.63
C VAL A 89 26.35 -0.25 0.33
N LEU A 90 26.09 0.81 1.10
CA LEU A 90 26.82 2.06 0.99
C LEU A 90 28.23 1.90 1.58
N LYS A 91 29.26 2.30 0.84
CA LYS A 91 30.66 2.22 1.28
C LYS A 91 30.96 3.08 2.53
N GLU A 92 30.13 4.07 2.84
CA GLU A 92 30.29 4.96 4.01
C GLU A 92 29.95 4.29 5.37
N ALA A 93 29.45 3.05 5.39
CA ALA A 93 29.05 2.35 6.62
C ALA A 93 29.96 1.16 6.98
N ILE A 94 31.29 1.30 6.89
CA ILE A 94 32.24 0.24 7.30
C ILE A 94 33.18 0.74 8.40
N THR A 95 32.67 0.88 9.63
CA THR A 95 33.48 0.78 10.84
C THR A 95 33.36 -0.62 11.44
N LYS A 96 34.51 -1.18 11.85
CA LYS A 96 34.70 -2.60 12.19
C LYS A 96 33.94 -3.09 13.43
N GLU A 97 33.32 -2.21 14.21
CA GLU A 97 32.61 -2.56 15.45
C GLU A 97 31.14 -2.96 15.21
N ALA A 98 30.53 -2.60 14.08
CA ALA A 98 29.16 -3.00 13.75
C ALA A 98 29.04 -4.46 13.25
N LYS A 99 30.15 -5.07 12.81
CA LYS A 99 30.13 -6.42 12.20
C LYS A 99 29.76 -7.54 13.17
N ASN A 100 29.98 -7.37 14.46
CA ASN A 100 29.61 -8.39 15.44
C ASN A 100 28.14 -8.29 15.89
N LYS A 101 27.57 -7.08 15.94
CA LYS A 101 26.12 -6.90 16.21
C LYS A 101 25.23 -7.32 15.04
N ILE A 102 25.68 -7.11 13.80
CA ILE A 102 24.91 -7.49 12.60
C ILE A 102 24.89 -9.02 12.39
N LYS A 103 25.90 -9.75 12.89
CA LYS A 103 26.01 -11.21 12.74
C LYS A 103 25.06 -12.02 13.62
N GLU A 104 24.59 -11.44 14.73
CA GLU A 104 23.53 -12.03 15.57
C GLU A 104 22.13 -11.73 15.03
N ILE A 105 21.96 -10.58 14.37
CA ILE A 105 20.68 -10.17 13.75
C ILE A 105 20.43 -10.97 12.45
N SER A 106 21.47 -11.44 11.76
CA SER A 106 21.37 -12.13 10.46
C SER A 106 21.13 -13.65 10.52
N LYS A 107 20.80 -14.22 11.70
CA LYS A 107 20.58 -15.67 11.88
C LYS A 107 19.12 -16.13 11.91
N SER A 108 18.16 -15.23 11.68
CA SER A 108 16.74 -15.59 11.45
C SER A 108 16.39 -15.45 9.97
N ILE A 109 16.04 -16.56 9.34
CA ILE A 109 15.61 -16.62 7.93
C ILE A 109 14.22 -16.00 7.78
N LYS A 110 14.10 -15.05 6.83
CA LYS A 110 12.98 -14.74 5.90
C LYS A 110 11.53 -14.67 6.43
N ILE A 111 11.16 -13.48 6.93
CA ILE A 111 10.02 -12.72 6.41
C ILE A 111 10.51 -11.29 6.13
N SER A 112 10.79 -10.97 4.87
CA SER A 112 11.07 -9.57 4.50
C SER A 112 9.77 -8.79 4.42
N ASN A 113 9.24 -8.40 5.58
CA ASN A 113 8.23 -7.36 5.66
C ASN A 113 8.97 -6.02 5.78
N THR A 114 9.21 -5.40 4.62
CA THR A 114 9.97 -4.15 4.50
C THR A 114 9.21 -3.02 5.19
N VAL A 115 9.56 -2.78 6.46
CA VAL A 115 9.19 -1.56 7.18
C VAL A 115 9.77 -0.38 6.40
N ASP A 116 8.91 0.58 6.07
CA ASP A 116 9.33 1.80 5.39
C ASP A 116 10.05 2.74 6.38
N ILE A 117 11.38 2.79 6.28
CA ILE A 117 12.24 3.59 7.17
C ILE A 117 11.97 5.10 7.03
N GLN A 118 11.34 5.55 5.93
CA GLN A 118 11.00 6.96 5.75
C GLN A 118 9.77 7.38 6.55
N LYS A 119 8.96 6.44 7.04
CA LYS A 119 7.75 6.74 7.82
C LYS A 119 8.06 6.65 9.30
N THR A 120 8.27 7.79 9.93
CA THR A 120 8.71 7.93 11.33
C THR A 120 7.72 8.81 12.10
N PHE A 121 7.90 8.97 13.41
CA PHE A 121 7.08 9.91 14.17
C PHE A 121 7.33 11.37 13.79
N SER A 122 8.53 11.70 13.29
CA SER A 122 8.87 13.08 12.92
C SER A 122 8.01 13.61 11.78
N ASN A 123 7.54 12.72 10.88
CA ASN A 123 6.63 13.07 9.78
C ASN A 123 5.23 12.47 9.95
N TYR A 124 4.87 12.02 11.15
CA TYR A 124 3.51 11.65 11.52
C TYR A 124 2.89 12.75 12.38
N VAL A 125 2.18 13.68 11.74
CA VAL A 125 1.68 14.90 12.38
C VAL A 125 0.64 14.57 13.45
N ARG A 126 0.95 14.89 14.71
CA ARG A 126 0.05 14.77 15.86
C ARG A 126 -1.04 15.85 15.80
N CYS A 127 -2.30 15.42 15.82
CA CYS A 127 -3.50 16.23 15.72
C CYS A 127 -4.61 15.66 16.61
N ASP A 128 -5.71 16.38 16.77
CA ASP A 128 -6.80 15.95 17.66
C ASP A 128 -7.46 14.64 17.18
N TYR A 129 -7.49 14.41 15.86
CA TYR A 129 -8.11 13.21 15.27
C TYR A 129 -7.31 11.91 15.48
N ASN A 130 -6.00 12.01 15.72
CA ASN A 130 -5.10 10.87 15.93
C ASN A 130 -4.38 10.89 17.29
N GLU A 131 -4.81 11.76 18.20
CA GLU A 131 -4.20 11.95 19.52
C GLU A 131 -4.19 10.66 20.36
N SER A 132 -5.28 9.89 20.34
CA SER A 132 -5.41 8.63 21.09
C SER A 132 -4.38 7.59 20.66
N VAL A 133 -4.21 7.38 19.36
CA VAL A 133 -3.26 6.42 18.80
C VAL A 133 -1.81 6.90 18.94
N TYR A 134 -1.58 8.21 18.89
CA TYR A 134 -0.26 8.79 19.15
C TYR A 134 0.18 8.56 20.59
N ARG A 135 -0.70 8.83 21.57
CA ARG A 135 -0.43 8.56 22.99
C ARG A 135 -0.15 7.09 23.25
N PHE A 136 -0.94 6.20 22.65
CA PHE A 136 -0.70 4.77 22.75
C PHE A 136 0.70 4.40 22.22
N ALA A 137 1.09 4.95 21.07
CA ALA A 137 2.41 4.70 20.51
C ALA A 137 3.54 5.20 21.43
N GLU A 138 3.41 6.40 22.01
CA GLU A 138 4.36 6.93 23.01
C GLU A 138 4.49 6.00 24.23
N ILE A 139 3.37 5.50 24.75
CA ILE A 139 3.35 4.55 25.87
C ILE A 139 4.07 3.26 25.50
N LEU A 140 3.72 2.68 24.34
CA LEU A 140 4.31 1.42 23.88
C LEU A 140 5.83 1.53 23.66
N ILE A 141 6.30 2.68 23.17
CA ILE A 141 7.73 2.90 22.92
C ILE A 141 8.48 3.12 24.23
N ASN A 142 7.88 3.76 25.22
CA ASN A 142 8.57 4.18 26.45
C ASN A 142 8.45 3.18 27.62
N GLN A 143 7.51 2.24 27.59
CA GLN A 143 7.31 1.27 28.67
C GLN A 143 7.85 -0.12 28.31
N ASP A 144 8.48 -0.78 29.28
CA ASP A 144 8.99 -2.16 29.13
C ASP A 144 7.88 -3.22 29.04
N LYS A 145 6.69 -2.92 29.55
CA LYS A 145 5.54 -3.83 29.51
C LYS A 145 4.28 -3.09 29.10
N ASN A 146 3.65 -3.59 28.06
CA ASN A 146 2.34 -3.13 27.62
C ASN A 146 1.25 -4.00 28.28
N GLU A 147 0.33 -3.34 28.99
CA GLU A 147 -0.79 -4.01 29.66
C GLU A 147 -1.93 -4.36 28.71
N PHE A 148 -1.98 -3.73 27.54
CA PHE A 148 -3.07 -3.86 26.58
C PHE A 148 -2.70 -4.83 25.46
N ASN A 149 -3.35 -6.00 25.39
CA ASN A 149 -3.13 -6.96 24.31
C ASN A 149 -4.40 -7.76 23.97
N PRO A 150 -4.85 -7.81 22.70
CA PRO A 150 -4.30 -7.09 21.54
C PRO A 150 -4.61 -5.59 21.57
N ILE A 151 -4.02 -4.81 20.66
CA ILE A 151 -4.43 -3.43 20.40
C ILE A 151 -5.04 -3.38 19.02
N PHE A 152 -6.29 -2.93 18.94
CA PHE A 152 -7.03 -2.81 17.71
C PHE A 152 -7.21 -1.34 17.34
N ILE A 153 -6.54 -0.91 16.29
CA ILE A 153 -6.60 0.45 15.75
C ILE A 153 -7.47 0.44 14.50
N PHE A 154 -8.52 1.25 14.48
CA PHE A 154 -9.39 1.35 13.32
C PHE A 154 -9.66 2.79 12.89
N GLY A 155 -10.11 2.96 11.66
CA GLY A 155 -10.47 4.25 11.08
C GLY A 155 -10.42 4.17 9.55
N ASP A 156 -11.02 5.11 8.84
CA ASP A 156 -11.15 5.05 7.39
C ASP A 156 -9.81 4.95 6.62
N SER A 157 -9.92 4.58 5.33
CA SER A 157 -8.76 4.48 4.43
C SER A 157 -8.05 5.83 4.28
N GLY A 158 -6.72 5.81 4.32
CA GLY A 158 -5.91 7.01 4.09
C GLY A 158 -5.79 7.97 5.28
N LEU A 159 -6.11 7.54 6.50
CA LEU A 159 -5.93 8.34 7.74
C LEU A 159 -4.57 8.15 8.43
N GLY A 160 -3.69 7.29 7.89
CA GLY A 160 -2.32 7.12 8.39
C GLY A 160 -2.06 5.87 9.23
N LYS A 161 -2.96 4.88 9.26
CA LYS A 161 -2.77 3.59 9.97
C LYS A 161 -1.44 2.91 9.65
N THR A 162 -1.16 2.67 8.37
CA THR A 162 0.10 2.07 7.90
C THR A 162 1.32 2.91 8.25
N HIS A 163 1.21 4.25 8.18
CA HIS A 163 2.30 5.15 8.59
C HIS A 163 2.59 5.01 10.07
N LEU A 164 1.56 5.00 10.91
CA LEU A 164 1.70 4.79 12.35
C LEU A 164 2.39 3.44 12.65
N LEU A 165 1.98 2.34 12.00
CA LEU A 165 2.64 1.05 12.19
C LEU A 165 4.12 1.09 11.84
N PHE A 166 4.48 1.74 10.73
CA PHE A 166 5.89 1.89 10.35
C PHE A 166 6.66 2.81 11.31
N ALA A 167 6.06 3.91 11.78
CA ALA A 167 6.67 4.79 12.76
C ALA A 167 6.97 4.07 14.07
N ILE A 168 6.00 3.31 14.60
CA ILE A 168 6.19 2.46 15.78
C ILE A 168 7.27 1.40 15.50
N SER A 169 7.20 0.73 14.36
CA SER A 169 8.17 -0.32 13.99
C SER A 169 9.59 0.22 13.95
N ASN A 170 9.82 1.36 13.31
CA ASN A 170 11.14 1.99 13.19
C ASN A 170 11.74 2.32 14.56
N GLU A 171 10.94 2.87 15.48
CA GLU A 171 11.39 3.18 16.84
C GLU A 171 11.75 1.90 17.63
N LEU A 172 10.87 0.89 17.62
CA LEU A 172 11.08 -0.35 18.37
C LEU A 172 12.26 -1.18 17.81
N ILE A 173 12.43 -1.22 16.48
CA ILE A 173 13.59 -1.84 15.84
C ILE A 173 14.88 -1.12 16.22
N SER A 174 14.86 0.22 16.29
CA SER A 174 16.04 0.98 16.71
C SER A 174 16.46 0.68 18.15
N LYS A 175 15.51 0.28 19.01
CA LYS A 175 15.73 -0.22 20.37
C LYS A 175 16.16 -1.69 20.43
N GLY A 176 16.28 -2.36 19.28
CA GLY A 176 16.75 -3.75 19.17
C GLY A 176 15.66 -4.80 19.37
N LEU A 177 14.38 -4.42 19.34
CA LEU A 177 13.27 -5.37 19.45
C LEU A 177 13.00 -6.07 18.12
N ASN A 178 12.57 -7.33 18.20
CA ASN A 178 12.15 -8.10 17.04
C ASN A 178 10.69 -7.77 16.69
N VAL A 179 10.50 -6.96 15.64
CA VAL A 179 9.20 -6.49 15.17
C VAL A 179 8.85 -7.13 13.82
N ILE A 180 7.68 -7.76 13.75
CA ILE A 180 7.10 -8.24 12.50
C ILE A 180 5.92 -7.35 12.12
N TYR A 181 6.11 -6.46 11.15
CA TYR A 181 4.99 -5.88 10.40
C TYR A 181 4.42 -6.94 9.47
N VAL A 182 3.10 -7.01 9.23
CA VAL A 182 2.47 -8.00 8.34
C VAL A 182 1.67 -7.27 7.27
N ASN A 183 2.16 -7.34 6.03
CA ASN A 183 1.37 -6.94 4.88
C ASN A 183 0.39 -8.07 4.51
N PRO A 184 -0.92 -7.79 4.36
CA PRO A 184 -1.90 -8.84 4.08
C PRO A 184 -1.68 -9.52 2.74
N SER A 185 -1.33 -8.78 1.69
CA SER A 185 -1.11 -9.35 0.35
C SER A 185 0.08 -10.30 0.32
N ASN A 186 1.17 -9.94 1.00
CA ASN A 186 2.35 -10.80 1.11
C ASN A 186 2.04 -12.04 1.95
N PHE A 187 1.46 -11.86 3.14
CA PHE A 187 1.13 -12.96 4.03
C PHE A 187 0.18 -13.98 3.39
N LEU A 188 -0.85 -13.51 2.69
CA LEU A 188 -1.78 -14.37 1.96
C LEU A 188 -1.09 -15.15 0.85
N ARG A 189 -0.21 -14.49 0.08
CA ARG A 189 0.59 -15.12 -0.98
C ARG A 189 1.52 -16.20 -0.42
N ASP A 190 2.23 -15.88 0.66
CA ASP A 190 3.21 -16.79 1.28
C ASP A 190 2.52 -18.03 1.84
N ILE A 191 1.39 -17.86 2.55
CA ILE A 191 0.59 -19.00 3.02
C ILE A 191 0.07 -19.82 1.85
N GLN A 192 -0.44 -19.18 0.80
CA GLN A 192 -0.94 -19.90 -0.37
C GLN A 192 0.15 -20.78 -0.98
N PHE A 193 1.37 -20.26 -1.12
CA PHE A 193 2.51 -21.01 -1.64
C PHE A 193 2.87 -22.21 -0.74
N ILE A 194 2.98 -21.99 0.58
CA ILE A 194 3.29 -23.06 1.55
C ILE A 194 2.22 -24.17 1.53
N LEU A 195 0.95 -23.79 1.42
CA LEU A 195 -0.17 -24.74 1.34
C LEU A 195 -0.15 -25.53 0.02
N GLN A 196 0.20 -24.91 -1.10
CA GLN A 196 0.34 -25.58 -2.39
C GLN A 196 1.46 -26.62 -2.40
N GLU A 197 2.57 -26.34 -1.71
CA GLU A 197 3.68 -27.29 -1.55
C GLU A 197 3.41 -28.40 -0.53
N ASN A 198 2.28 -28.35 0.21
CA ASN A 198 2.01 -29.21 1.37
C ASN A 198 3.16 -29.25 2.40
N ASN A 199 3.91 -28.15 2.51
CA ASN A 199 5.13 -28.10 3.31
C ASN A 199 4.83 -27.74 4.77
N THR A 200 4.49 -28.76 5.57
CA THR A 200 4.17 -28.58 6.99
C THR A 200 5.33 -28.03 7.81
N THR A 201 6.57 -28.26 7.41
CA THR A 201 7.77 -27.71 8.06
C THR A 201 7.83 -26.20 7.88
N LYS A 202 7.69 -25.69 6.66
CA LYS A 202 7.66 -24.24 6.38
C LYS A 202 6.53 -23.54 7.12
N LEU A 203 5.37 -24.19 7.27
CA LEU A 203 4.25 -23.64 8.02
C LEU A 203 4.55 -23.51 9.52
N ARG A 204 5.25 -24.51 10.09
CA ARG A 204 5.73 -24.46 11.49
C ARG A 204 6.81 -23.42 11.69
N GLU A 205 7.73 -23.27 10.75
CA GLU A 205 8.75 -22.22 10.76
C GLU A 205 8.11 -20.83 10.78
N LEU A 206 7.18 -20.59 9.85
CA LEU A 206 6.40 -19.35 9.76
C LEU A 206 5.72 -19.03 11.10
N THR A 207 4.96 -19.99 11.66
CA THR A 207 4.26 -19.77 12.95
C THR A 207 5.25 -19.52 14.10
N SER A 208 6.35 -20.26 14.18
CA SER A 208 7.41 -20.05 15.18
C SER A 208 7.99 -18.63 15.12
N GLU A 209 8.10 -18.02 13.94
CA GLU A 209 8.58 -16.63 13.81
C GLU A 209 7.62 -15.63 14.48
N PHE A 210 6.32 -15.78 14.23
CA PHE A 210 5.29 -14.98 14.91
C PHE A 210 5.28 -15.20 16.42
N GLU A 211 5.53 -16.43 16.88
CA GLU A 211 5.60 -16.73 18.31
C GLU A 211 6.84 -16.13 18.96
N LYS A 212 7.99 -16.10 18.27
CA LYS A 212 9.26 -15.58 18.80
C LYS A 212 9.33 -14.06 18.83
N ALA A 213 8.72 -13.37 17.87
CA ALA A 213 8.75 -11.91 17.79
C ALA A 213 8.23 -11.21 19.06
N ASP A 214 8.86 -10.09 19.41
CA ASP A 214 8.47 -9.25 20.54
C ASP A 214 7.14 -8.55 20.21
N ILE A 215 7.05 -7.95 19.02
CA ILE A 215 5.84 -7.29 18.51
C ILE A 215 5.44 -7.86 17.15
N VAL A 216 4.14 -8.09 16.95
CA VAL A 216 3.55 -8.39 15.64
C VAL A 216 2.50 -7.34 15.33
N MET A 217 2.53 -6.80 14.12
CA MET A 217 1.62 -5.76 13.65
C MET A 217 0.90 -6.20 12.38
N PHE A 218 -0.40 -6.47 12.46
CA PHE A 218 -1.21 -6.75 11.28
C PHE A 218 -1.74 -5.45 10.69
N ASP A 219 -1.46 -5.20 9.41
CA ASP A 219 -2.09 -4.09 8.68
C ASP A 219 -3.32 -4.57 7.90
N ASP A 220 -4.26 -3.64 7.68
CA ASP A 220 -5.42 -3.82 6.82
C ASP A 220 -6.17 -5.14 7.07
N PHE A 221 -6.44 -5.42 8.36
CA PHE A 221 -6.87 -6.73 8.85
C PHE A 221 -8.16 -7.24 8.20
N GLN A 222 -9.07 -6.35 7.81
CA GLN A 222 -10.31 -6.70 7.09
C GLN A 222 -10.04 -7.50 5.81
N SER A 223 -8.87 -7.33 5.17
CA SER A 223 -8.50 -8.05 3.94
C SER A 223 -8.35 -9.56 4.14
N TYR A 224 -8.12 -10.02 5.38
CA TYR A 224 -8.05 -11.45 5.70
C TYR A 224 -9.43 -12.13 5.69
N GLY A 225 -10.50 -11.39 6.03
CA GLY A 225 -11.88 -11.90 6.08
C GLY A 225 -12.59 -11.95 4.72
N LEU A 226 -11.95 -11.45 3.66
CA LEU A 226 -12.50 -11.48 2.30
C LEU A 226 -12.27 -12.85 1.64
N GLY A 227 -13.37 -13.46 1.19
CA GLY A 227 -13.38 -14.74 0.46
C GLY A 227 -13.35 -15.97 1.36
N ASN A 228 -13.26 -17.17 0.77
CA ASN A 228 -13.33 -18.44 1.50
C ASN A 228 -11.94 -18.95 1.89
N LYS A 229 -11.28 -18.27 2.84
CA LYS A 229 -9.88 -18.54 3.26
C LYS A 229 -9.76 -19.26 4.61
N LYS A 230 -10.56 -20.30 4.84
CA LYS A 230 -10.69 -20.95 6.16
C LYS A 230 -9.35 -21.42 6.76
N VAL A 231 -8.47 -22.00 5.95
CA VAL A 231 -7.15 -22.49 6.42
C VAL A 231 -6.27 -21.33 6.88
N THR A 232 -6.19 -20.26 6.09
CA THR A 232 -5.43 -19.05 6.44
C THR A 232 -5.99 -18.39 7.70
N LEU A 233 -7.31 -18.28 7.82
CA LEU A 233 -7.96 -17.74 9.01
C LEU A 233 -7.67 -18.56 10.26
N ASN A 234 -7.59 -19.90 10.14
CA ASN A 234 -7.22 -20.77 11.25
C ASN A 234 -5.74 -20.55 11.68
N ILE A 235 -4.83 -20.34 10.72
CA ILE A 235 -3.43 -20.00 11.02
C ILE A 235 -3.35 -18.66 11.76
N ILE A 236 -4.06 -17.63 11.27
CA ILE A 236 -4.13 -16.31 11.93
C ILE A 236 -4.71 -16.46 13.34
N PHE A 237 -5.80 -17.21 13.50
CA PHE A 237 -6.40 -17.46 14.82
C PHE A 237 -5.39 -18.07 15.79
N ASN A 238 -4.63 -19.09 15.38
CA ASN A 238 -3.63 -19.72 16.24
C ASN A 238 -2.51 -18.76 16.63
N ILE A 239 -2.03 -17.92 15.68
CA ILE A 239 -1.04 -16.88 15.96
C ILE A 239 -1.58 -15.89 17.00
N LEU A 240 -2.80 -15.38 16.80
CA LEU A 240 -3.42 -14.44 17.72
C LEU A 240 -3.66 -15.07 19.10
N ASP A 241 -4.17 -16.30 19.15
CA ASP A 241 -4.44 -17.02 20.39
C ASP A 241 -3.18 -17.19 21.23
N PHE A 242 -2.11 -17.70 20.63
CA PHE A 242 -0.82 -17.84 21.30
C PHE A 242 -0.32 -16.51 21.85
N ARG A 243 -0.28 -15.46 21.01
CA ARG A 243 0.29 -14.17 21.40
C ARG A 243 -0.53 -13.47 22.48
N ILE A 244 -1.85 -13.59 22.45
CA ILE A 244 -2.73 -13.04 23.49
C ILE A 244 -2.51 -13.77 24.82
N ASN A 245 -2.52 -15.10 24.82
CA ASN A 245 -2.34 -15.91 26.03
C ASN A 245 -0.96 -15.73 26.66
N THR A 246 0.07 -15.50 25.83
CA THR A 246 1.46 -15.25 26.27
C THR A 246 1.75 -13.77 26.53
N LYS A 247 0.74 -12.89 26.42
CA LYS A 247 0.87 -11.44 26.61
C LYS A 247 1.95 -10.79 25.71
N LYS A 248 2.17 -11.33 24.52
CA LYS A 248 3.07 -10.74 23.51
C LYS A 248 2.33 -9.68 22.70
N THR A 249 2.86 -8.46 22.68
CA THR A 249 2.22 -7.29 22.08
C THR A 249 1.82 -7.54 20.63
N THR A 250 0.53 -7.41 20.35
CA THR A 250 -0.02 -7.58 19.01
C THR A 250 -0.85 -6.36 18.65
N ILE A 251 -0.43 -5.64 17.60
CA ILE A 251 -1.14 -4.47 17.06
C ILE A 251 -1.89 -4.90 15.80
N ILE A 252 -3.12 -4.46 15.65
CA ILE A 252 -3.98 -4.81 14.53
C ILE A 252 -4.61 -3.52 14.01
N CYS A 253 -4.35 -3.21 12.75
CA CYS A 253 -4.95 -2.07 12.05
C CYS A 253 -6.06 -2.55 11.11
N SER A 254 -7.18 -1.85 11.08
CA SER A 254 -8.33 -2.15 10.20
C SER A 254 -8.96 -0.86 9.66
N ASP A 255 -9.60 -0.91 8.50
CA ASP A 255 -10.46 0.21 8.06
C ASP A 255 -11.84 0.23 8.73
N ARG A 256 -12.18 -0.83 9.47
CA ARG A 256 -13.47 -1.06 10.11
C ARG A 256 -13.30 -1.40 11.59
N SER A 257 -14.27 -1.03 12.41
CA SER A 257 -14.35 -1.45 13.81
C SER A 257 -14.51 -2.97 13.93
N VAL A 258 -14.24 -3.52 15.12
CA VAL A 258 -14.42 -4.95 15.41
C VAL A 258 -15.86 -5.39 15.13
N ASP A 259 -16.83 -4.58 15.54
CA ASP A 259 -18.25 -4.84 15.28
C ASP A 259 -18.57 -4.90 13.78
N SER A 260 -17.98 -4.00 12.99
CA SER A 260 -18.23 -3.94 11.55
C SER A 260 -17.58 -5.10 10.77
N ILE A 261 -16.49 -5.70 11.27
CA ILE A 261 -15.85 -6.87 10.65
C ILE A 261 -16.38 -8.20 11.19
N SER A 262 -17.27 -8.20 12.20
CA SER A 262 -17.81 -9.42 12.81
C SER A 262 -18.45 -10.38 11.82
N SER A 263 -19.04 -9.87 10.73
CA SER A 263 -19.62 -10.68 9.65
C SER A 263 -18.59 -11.29 8.69
N MET A 264 -17.34 -10.84 8.75
CA MET A 264 -16.23 -11.27 7.87
C MET A 264 -15.35 -12.33 8.52
N PHE A 265 -15.48 -12.55 9.81
CA PHE A 265 -14.62 -13.43 10.59
C PHE A 265 -15.43 -14.39 11.46
N ASP A 266 -14.84 -15.54 11.79
CA ASP A 266 -15.41 -16.43 12.78
C ASP A 266 -15.46 -15.74 14.16
N ASN A 267 -16.53 -15.99 14.92
CA ASN A 267 -16.73 -15.41 16.26
C ASN A 267 -15.52 -15.55 17.19
N ARG A 268 -14.74 -16.62 17.01
CA ARG A 268 -13.52 -16.88 17.81
C ARG A 268 -12.49 -15.76 17.64
N ILE A 269 -12.25 -15.32 16.41
CA ILE A 269 -11.32 -14.23 16.11
C ILE A 269 -11.90 -12.93 16.67
N VAL A 270 -13.18 -12.65 16.41
CA VAL A 270 -13.87 -11.44 16.89
C VAL A 270 -13.75 -11.29 18.41
N THR A 271 -14.04 -12.35 19.16
CA THR A 271 -13.89 -12.34 20.62
C THR A 271 -12.46 -11.99 21.04
N ARG A 272 -11.44 -12.55 20.37
CA ARG A 272 -10.03 -12.22 20.69
C ARG A 272 -9.67 -10.78 20.39
N LEU A 273 -10.18 -10.22 19.28
CA LEU A 273 -9.97 -8.82 18.95
C LEU A 273 -10.62 -7.89 19.98
N SER A 274 -11.80 -8.25 20.50
CA SER A 274 -12.54 -7.45 21.48
C SER A 274 -11.97 -7.48 22.90
N MET A 275 -11.08 -8.42 23.24
CA MET A 275 -10.51 -8.55 24.60
C MET A 275 -9.54 -7.43 24.97
N GLY A 276 -9.03 -6.69 23.98
CA GLY A 276 -7.95 -5.74 24.15
C GLY A 276 -8.39 -4.26 24.09
N LEU A 277 -7.42 -3.38 23.85
CA LEU A 277 -7.65 -1.94 23.71
C LEU A 277 -8.09 -1.62 22.28
N GLN A 278 -9.20 -0.90 22.13
CA GLN A 278 -9.69 -0.42 20.85
C GLN A 278 -9.50 1.08 20.72
N LEU A 279 -8.85 1.54 19.65
CA LEU A 279 -8.56 2.94 19.38
C LEU A 279 -9.04 3.33 17.99
N GLU A 280 -9.77 4.44 17.92
CA GLU A 280 -10.23 5.01 16.66
C GLU A 280 -9.31 6.15 16.21
N ILE A 281 -8.91 6.13 14.95
CA ILE A 281 -8.40 7.29 14.21
C ILE A 281 -9.59 7.97 13.56
N LYS A 282 -9.94 9.16 14.05
CA LYS A 282 -11.12 9.92 13.61
C LYS A 282 -10.87 10.63 12.28
N HIS A 283 -11.89 11.26 11.73
CA HIS A 283 -11.69 12.14 10.57
C HIS A 283 -11.01 13.46 10.96
N PRO A 284 -10.03 13.94 10.18
CA PRO A 284 -9.37 15.20 10.45
C PRO A 284 -10.30 16.38 10.16
N THR A 285 -10.24 17.41 11.01
CA THR A 285 -10.91 18.69 10.75
C THR A 285 -10.16 19.49 9.68
N GLN A 286 -10.75 20.56 9.15
CA GLN A 286 -10.02 21.47 8.25
C GLN A 286 -8.77 22.06 8.93
N THR A 287 -8.81 22.28 10.25
CA THR A 287 -7.67 22.78 10.99
C THR A 287 -6.54 21.75 11.07
N ASP A 288 -6.87 20.47 11.26
CA ASP A 288 -5.90 19.37 11.26
C ASP A 288 -5.28 19.19 9.86
N LEU A 289 -6.11 19.19 8.82
CA LEU A 289 -5.66 19.08 7.43
C LEU A 289 -4.73 20.23 7.03
N LEU A 290 -4.98 21.44 7.53
CA LEU A 290 -4.09 22.58 7.27
C LEU A 290 -2.75 22.43 7.98
N LYS A 291 -2.73 21.92 9.23
CA LYS A 291 -1.49 21.57 9.94
C LYS A 291 -0.70 20.51 9.17
N ILE A 292 -1.37 19.45 8.73
CA ILE A 292 -0.77 18.37 7.94
C ILE A 292 -0.22 18.90 6.60
N LEU A 293 -0.99 19.72 5.88
CA LEU A 293 -0.57 20.30 4.60
C LEU A 293 0.71 21.14 4.78
N ASN A 294 0.79 21.95 5.82
CA ASN A 294 1.99 22.75 6.10
C ASN A 294 3.20 21.85 6.34
N SER A 295 3.06 20.82 7.19
CA SER A 295 4.13 19.84 7.42
C SER A 295 4.59 19.19 6.12
N PHE A 296 3.67 18.80 5.24
CA PHE A 296 4.03 18.18 3.97
C PHE A 296 4.69 19.15 2.99
N ILE A 297 4.33 20.44 3.00
CA ILE A 297 5.00 21.48 2.22
C ILE A 297 6.46 21.61 2.66
N ASP A 298 6.68 21.67 3.97
CA ASP A 298 8.01 21.76 4.58
C ASP A 298 8.87 20.54 4.21
N ASP A 299 8.32 19.32 4.34
CA ASP A 299 9.00 18.06 4.00
C ASP A 299 9.24 17.89 2.48
N SER A 300 8.47 18.58 1.64
CA SER A 300 8.50 18.40 0.18
C SER A 300 9.49 19.31 -0.55
N ASN A 301 10.35 20.04 0.16
CA ASN A 301 11.21 21.08 -0.41
C ASN A 301 10.42 22.14 -1.21
N LEU A 302 9.17 22.42 -0.83
CA LEU A 302 8.36 23.48 -1.41
C LEU A 302 8.53 24.71 -0.51
N ASN A 303 8.90 25.85 -1.07
CA ASN A 303 9.16 27.05 -0.25
C ASN A 303 7.84 27.54 0.38
N PRO A 304 7.67 27.49 1.71
CA PRO A 304 6.41 27.83 2.37
C PRO A 304 6.00 29.29 2.15
N ASN A 305 6.97 30.19 1.93
CA ASN A 305 6.74 31.62 1.72
C ASN A 305 6.10 31.94 0.36
N LEU A 306 6.12 31.00 -0.58
CA LEU A 306 5.48 31.17 -1.88
C LEU A 306 3.99 30.81 -1.84
N TRP A 307 3.44 30.33 -0.73
CA TRP A 307 2.06 29.88 -0.64
C TRP A 307 1.10 30.93 -0.13
N GLU A 308 0.03 31.18 -0.89
CA GLU A 308 -1.07 32.02 -0.42
C GLU A 308 -2.00 31.24 0.50
N LYS A 309 -2.56 31.94 1.50
CA LYS A 309 -3.51 31.36 2.46
C LYS A 309 -4.75 30.78 1.75
N GLU A 310 -5.25 31.47 0.74
CA GLU A 310 -6.42 31.03 -0.04
C GLU A 310 -6.15 29.74 -0.81
N ALA A 311 -4.94 29.58 -1.37
CA ALA A 311 -4.53 28.36 -2.05
C ALA A 311 -4.49 27.15 -1.09
N LYS A 312 -3.91 27.32 0.10
CA LYS A 312 -3.91 26.27 1.14
C LYS A 312 -5.33 25.91 1.56
N ASN A 313 -6.19 26.91 1.79
CA ASN A 313 -7.59 26.71 2.15
C ASN A 313 -8.37 25.99 1.04
N TYR A 314 -8.11 26.31 -0.22
CA TYR A 314 -8.72 25.63 -1.37
C TYR A 314 -8.35 24.15 -1.40
N ILE A 315 -7.08 23.80 -1.19
CA ILE A 315 -6.64 22.40 -1.14
C ILE A 315 -7.35 21.66 -0.02
N VAL A 316 -7.33 22.22 1.19
CA VAL A 316 -7.95 21.60 2.36
C VAL A 316 -9.46 21.41 2.16
N ARG A 317 -10.15 22.38 1.54
CA ARG A 317 -11.60 22.27 1.26
C ARG A 317 -11.93 21.19 0.22
N ASN A 318 -11.14 21.10 -0.85
CA ASN A 318 -11.44 20.19 -1.96
C ASN A 318 -10.87 18.76 -1.78
N TYR A 319 -9.85 18.59 -0.94
CA TYR A 319 -9.15 17.32 -0.73
C TYR A 319 -9.26 16.79 0.71
N SER A 320 -10.32 17.15 1.43
CA SER A 320 -10.55 16.85 2.85
C SER A 320 -10.88 15.41 3.21
N ARG A 321 -11.15 14.54 2.23
CA ARG A 321 -11.65 13.17 2.48
C ARG A 321 -10.65 12.30 3.26
N SER A 322 -9.36 12.48 3.04
CA SER A 322 -8.31 11.71 3.71
C SER A 322 -6.95 12.43 3.63
N VAL A 323 -6.00 12.03 4.48
CA VAL A 323 -4.60 12.48 4.36
C VAL A 323 -4.01 12.03 3.02
N ARG A 324 -4.42 10.87 2.51
CA ARG A 324 -3.99 10.35 1.20
C ARG A 324 -4.37 11.28 0.04
N THR A 325 -5.60 11.81 0.02
CA THR A 325 -6.03 12.75 -1.04
C THR A 325 -5.26 14.06 -0.99
N LEU A 326 -4.96 14.54 0.22
CA LEU A 326 -4.12 15.73 0.43
C LEU A 326 -2.69 15.52 -0.08
N MET A 327 -2.07 14.38 0.24
CA MET A 327 -0.75 14.00 -0.28
C MET A 327 -0.72 13.91 -1.81
N GLY A 328 -1.79 13.39 -2.42
CA GLY A 328 -1.94 13.32 -3.87
C GLY A 328 -1.96 14.71 -4.53
N ALA A 329 -2.76 15.63 -3.98
CA ALA A 329 -2.80 17.02 -4.45
C ALA A 329 -1.42 17.70 -4.37
N LEU A 330 -0.74 17.56 -3.22
CA LEU A 330 0.58 18.15 -3.04
C LEU A 330 1.63 17.52 -3.95
N SER A 331 1.58 16.21 -4.16
CA SER A 331 2.50 15.51 -5.08
C SER A 331 2.37 16.04 -6.51
N ARG A 332 1.14 16.35 -6.96
CA ARG A 332 0.92 17.00 -8.26
C ARG A 332 1.47 18.42 -8.29
N ILE A 333 1.23 19.22 -7.27
CA ILE A 333 1.81 20.58 -7.19
C ILE A 333 3.34 20.53 -7.21
N LYS A 334 3.93 19.54 -6.53
CA LYS A 334 5.37 19.29 -6.51
C LYS A 334 5.91 18.93 -7.89
N PHE A 335 5.17 18.17 -8.69
CA PHE A 335 5.55 17.86 -10.08
C PHE A 335 5.72 19.14 -10.92
N TYR A 336 4.82 20.11 -10.78
CA TYR A 336 4.89 21.41 -11.47
C TYR A 336 5.80 22.45 -10.79
N LYS A 337 6.56 22.07 -9.75
CA LYS A 337 7.41 22.99 -8.97
C LYS A 337 8.36 23.80 -9.86
N ASN A 338 9.06 23.15 -10.79
CA ASN A 338 10.08 23.81 -11.61
C ASN A 338 9.46 24.85 -12.56
N ASP A 339 8.30 24.56 -13.14
CA ASP A 339 7.59 25.49 -14.04
C ASP A 339 7.12 26.74 -13.29
N ILE A 340 6.65 26.57 -12.04
CA ILE A 340 6.23 27.67 -11.18
C ILE A 340 7.44 28.57 -10.85
N ILE A 341 8.58 27.96 -10.50
CA ILE A 341 9.82 28.67 -10.19
C ILE A 341 10.33 29.44 -11.42
N GLN A 342 10.35 28.81 -12.60
CA GLN A 342 10.81 29.45 -13.85
C GLN A 342 9.96 30.66 -14.23
N LYS A 343 8.66 30.62 -13.95
CA LYS A 343 7.74 31.75 -14.18
C LYS A 343 7.80 32.82 -13.07
N ASN A 344 8.69 32.69 -12.08
CA ASN A 344 8.73 33.50 -10.86
C ASN A 344 7.36 33.63 -10.18
N SER A 345 6.56 32.55 -10.25
CA SER A 345 5.19 32.54 -9.75
C SER A 345 5.12 32.06 -8.30
N LYS A 346 4.09 32.51 -7.58
CA LYS A 346 3.69 31.99 -6.27
C LYS A 346 2.69 30.84 -6.44
N TYR A 347 2.47 30.07 -5.39
CA TYR A 347 1.34 29.13 -5.28
C TYR A 347 0.09 29.93 -4.90
N THR A 348 -0.41 30.71 -5.86
CA THR A 348 -1.67 31.45 -5.75
C THR A 348 -2.86 30.52 -5.91
N LEU A 349 -4.06 30.99 -5.52
CA LEU A 349 -5.28 30.21 -5.74
C LEU A 349 -5.46 29.82 -7.21
N SER A 350 -5.27 30.76 -8.14
CA SER A 350 -5.44 30.52 -9.59
C SER A 350 -4.44 29.49 -10.13
N VAL A 351 -3.18 29.54 -9.69
CA VAL A 351 -2.14 28.59 -10.10
C VAL A 351 -2.43 27.21 -9.53
N VAL A 352 -2.71 27.11 -8.23
CA VAL A 352 -3.04 25.84 -7.59
C VAL A 352 -4.31 25.23 -8.18
N ASP A 353 -5.35 26.02 -8.39
CA ASP A 353 -6.58 25.59 -9.04
C ASP A 353 -6.29 25.09 -10.46
N SER A 354 -5.53 25.82 -11.29
CA SER A 354 -5.16 25.34 -12.65
C SER A 354 -4.42 24.01 -12.65
N ILE A 355 -3.49 23.80 -11.72
CA ILE A 355 -2.70 22.55 -11.61
C ILE A 355 -3.59 21.39 -11.15
N LEU A 356 -4.47 21.66 -10.19
CA LEU A 356 -5.37 20.68 -9.61
C LEU A 356 -6.65 20.50 -10.44
N ARG A 357 -6.96 21.39 -11.38
CA ARG A 357 -8.09 21.29 -12.31
C ARG A 357 -7.96 20.08 -13.19
N ASP A 358 -6.76 19.67 -13.61
CA ASP A 358 -6.58 18.39 -14.30
C ASP A 358 -6.93 17.16 -13.43
N ILE A 359 -6.91 17.27 -12.09
CA ILE A 359 -7.43 16.22 -11.18
C ILE A 359 -8.98 16.24 -11.17
N GLN A 360 -9.59 17.36 -11.57
CA GLN A 360 -11.03 17.50 -11.80
C GLN A 360 -11.46 17.27 -13.26
N GLU A 361 -10.63 17.56 -14.26
CA GLU A 361 -10.92 17.48 -15.70
C GLU A 361 -10.52 16.14 -16.31
N SER A 362 -9.64 15.34 -15.67
CA SER A 362 -9.51 13.90 -16.00
C SER A 362 -10.65 13.04 -15.45
N LYS A 363 -11.66 13.70 -14.87
CA LYS A 363 -13.01 13.18 -14.71
C LYS A 363 -13.92 14.05 -15.55
N GLU A 364 -14.16 13.67 -16.80
CA GLU A 364 -15.58 13.58 -17.15
C GLU A 364 -16.16 12.69 -16.05
N THR A 365 -16.85 13.32 -15.09
CA THR A 365 -17.47 12.59 -13.99
C THR A 365 -18.27 11.48 -14.65
N ILE A 366 -17.92 10.22 -14.38
CA ILE A 366 -18.83 9.12 -14.69
C ILE A 366 -20.14 9.51 -14.02
N THR A 367 -21.10 9.98 -14.81
CA THR A 367 -22.40 10.42 -14.33
C THR A 367 -23.38 9.27 -14.54
N PRO A 368 -24.53 9.30 -13.87
CA PRO A 368 -25.59 8.35 -14.18
C PRO A 368 -25.93 8.34 -15.66
N GLU A 369 -25.94 9.50 -16.31
CA GLU A 369 -26.22 9.65 -17.74
C GLU A 369 -25.18 8.95 -18.62
N THR A 370 -23.88 9.15 -18.36
CA THR A 370 -22.83 8.52 -19.17
C THR A 370 -22.88 7.00 -19.04
N ILE A 371 -23.07 6.47 -17.82
CA ILE A 371 -23.24 5.02 -17.62
C ILE A 371 -24.43 4.50 -18.43
N ILE A 372 -25.58 5.18 -18.35
CA ILE A 372 -26.78 4.77 -19.10
C ILE A 372 -26.51 4.78 -20.60
N ASP A 373 -25.81 5.78 -21.12
CA ASP A 373 -25.51 5.91 -22.56
C ASP A 373 -24.56 4.80 -23.05
N TYR A 374 -23.57 4.43 -22.24
CA TYR A 374 -22.68 3.31 -22.56
C TYR A 374 -23.40 1.96 -22.53
N VAL A 375 -24.24 1.72 -21.52
CA VAL A 375 -25.03 0.50 -21.43
C VAL A 375 -26.05 0.41 -22.58
N ALA A 376 -26.69 1.53 -22.93
CA ALA A 376 -27.57 1.65 -24.10
C ALA A 376 -26.84 1.25 -25.39
N LYS A 377 -25.64 1.79 -25.59
CA LYS A 377 -24.82 1.51 -26.77
C LYS A 377 -24.38 0.05 -26.83
N TYR A 378 -23.91 -0.51 -25.71
CA TYR A 378 -23.42 -1.89 -25.65
C TYR A 378 -24.53 -2.90 -25.99
N TYR A 379 -25.72 -2.72 -25.41
CA TYR A 379 -26.86 -3.60 -25.65
C TYR A 379 -27.69 -3.24 -26.89
N LYS A 380 -27.36 -2.14 -27.59
CA LYS A 380 -28.13 -1.58 -28.71
C LYS A 380 -29.60 -1.32 -28.36
N ILE A 381 -29.84 -0.84 -27.13
CA ILE A 381 -31.15 -0.49 -26.60
C ILE A 381 -31.22 1.03 -26.42
N SER A 382 -32.37 1.64 -26.68
CA SER A 382 -32.49 3.09 -26.50
C SER A 382 -32.43 3.49 -25.02
N LYS A 383 -31.85 4.67 -24.72
CA LYS A 383 -31.88 5.27 -23.37
C LYS A 383 -33.30 5.34 -22.81
N LYS A 384 -34.27 5.68 -23.66
CA LYS A 384 -35.69 5.76 -23.30
C LYS A 384 -36.25 4.42 -22.81
N ASP A 385 -35.84 3.31 -23.41
CA ASP A 385 -36.30 1.96 -23.00
C ASP A 385 -35.66 1.52 -21.68
N ILE A 386 -34.37 1.84 -21.49
CA ILE A 386 -33.66 1.59 -20.22
C ILE A 386 -34.31 2.38 -19.09
N LEU A 387 -34.65 3.65 -19.29
CA LEU A 387 -35.32 4.49 -18.29
C LEU A 387 -36.81 4.15 -18.12
N GLY A 388 -37.43 3.54 -19.13
CA GLY A 388 -38.86 3.26 -19.17
C GLY A 388 -39.31 2.07 -18.31
N LYS A 389 -40.61 1.73 -18.43
CA LYS A 389 -41.26 0.63 -17.71
C LYS A 389 -41.25 -0.71 -18.47
N GLY A 390 -40.58 -0.78 -19.62
CA GLY A 390 -40.50 -1.97 -20.46
C GLY A 390 -39.97 -3.20 -19.70
N ARG A 391 -40.65 -4.34 -19.88
CA ARG A 391 -40.40 -5.61 -19.18
C ARG A 391 -39.72 -6.67 -20.04
N GLN A 392 -39.33 -6.34 -21.28
CA GLN A 392 -38.57 -7.24 -22.13
C GLN A 392 -37.25 -7.63 -21.44
N LYS A 393 -36.88 -8.91 -21.55
CA LYS A 393 -35.78 -9.52 -20.78
C LYS A 393 -34.44 -8.75 -20.95
N GLU A 394 -34.13 -8.39 -22.19
CA GLU A 394 -32.90 -7.66 -22.56
C GLU A 394 -32.89 -6.22 -22.00
N VAL A 395 -34.02 -5.52 -22.07
CA VAL A 395 -34.18 -4.16 -21.52
C VAL A 395 -34.06 -4.18 -19.99
N VAL A 396 -34.63 -5.19 -19.33
CA VAL A 396 -34.54 -5.36 -17.87
C VAL A 396 -33.09 -5.64 -17.46
N LEU A 397 -32.38 -6.50 -18.20
CA LEU A 397 -30.98 -6.81 -17.94
C LEU A 397 -30.09 -5.56 -18.08
N ALA A 398 -30.19 -4.83 -19.20
CA ALA A 398 -29.44 -3.60 -19.42
C ALA A 398 -29.73 -2.56 -18.32
N ARG A 399 -31.00 -2.41 -17.92
CA ARG A 399 -31.39 -1.52 -16.81
C ARG A 399 -30.75 -1.93 -15.49
N HIS A 400 -30.75 -3.21 -15.16
CA HIS A 400 -30.15 -3.69 -13.91
C HIS A 400 -28.62 -3.48 -13.89
N ILE A 401 -27.96 -3.69 -15.02
CA ILE A 401 -26.51 -3.43 -15.16
C ILE A 401 -26.21 -1.93 -15.00
N ALA A 402 -27.01 -1.05 -15.61
CA ALA A 402 -26.85 0.40 -15.43
C ALA A 402 -27.04 0.82 -13.97
N ILE A 403 -28.07 0.30 -13.29
CA ILE A 403 -28.32 0.54 -11.85
C ILE A 403 -27.13 0.08 -11.00
N TYR A 404 -26.63 -1.13 -11.27
CA TYR A 404 -25.49 -1.71 -10.56
C TYR A 404 -24.23 -0.86 -10.75
N LEU A 405 -23.88 -0.51 -11.98
CA LEU A 405 -22.72 0.33 -12.29
C LEU A 405 -22.83 1.73 -11.66
N ILE A 406 -24.01 2.36 -11.65
CA ILE A 406 -24.21 3.65 -10.98
C ILE A 406 -23.97 3.52 -9.47
N ARG A 407 -24.45 2.44 -8.85
CA ARG A 407 -24.25 2.19 -7.42
C ARG A 407 -22.78 1.99 -7.10
N ASP A 408 -22.08 1.21 -7.91
CA ASP A 408 -20.68 0.82 -7.73
C ASP A 408 -19.71 1.98 -8.01
N GLN A 409 -19.95 2.75 -9.09
CA GLN A 409 -18.99 3.74 -9.59
C GLN A 409 -19.23 5.16 -9.04
N ILE A 410 -20.48 5.52 -8.69
CA ILE A 410 -20.86 6.90 -8.30
C ILE A 410 -21.26 6.98 -6.82
N ASN A 411 -21.65 5.85 -6.20
CA ASN A 411 -22.02 5.74 -4.78
C ASN A 411 -23.09 6.75 -4.31
N ILE A 412 -24.11 7.00 -5.13
CA ILE A 412 -25.28 7.81 -4.75
C ILE A 412 -26.36 6.98 -4.01
N PRO A 413 -27.22 7.61 -3.18
CA PRO A 413 -28.29 6.93 -2.46
C PRO A 413 -29.27 6.20 -3.40
N LEU A 414 -29.80 5.05 -2.97
CA LEU A 414 -30.74 4.23 -3.77
C LEU A 414 -31.98 5.01 -4.23
N GLN A 415 -32.46 5.94 -3.40
CA GLN A 415 -33.58 6.83 -3.74
C GLN A 415 -33.23 7.76 -4.91
N GLN A 416 -32.00 8.28 -4.95
CA GLN A 416 -31.56 9.12 -6.07
C GLN A 416 -31.41 8.30 -7.35
N ILE A 417 -30.89 7.08 -7.27
CA ILE A 417 -30.86 6.14 -8.40
C ILE A 417 -32.29 5.90 -8.92
N GLY A 418 -33.24 5.66 -8.00
CA GLY A 418 -34.65 5.49 -8.33
C GLY A 418 -35.25 6.63 -9.17
N ARG A 419 -34.85 7.89 -8.90
CA ARG A 419 -35.30 9.06 -9.67
C ARG A 419 -34.85 9.02 -11.12
N PHE A 420 -33.60 8.61 -11.39
CA PHE A 420 -33.08 8.47 -12.76
C PHE A 420 -33.87 7.42 -13.56
N PHE A 421 -34.26 6.31 -12.93
CA PHE A 421 -34.96 5.19 -13.60
C PHE A 421 -36.50 5.28 -13.54
N GLY A 422 -37.04 6.50 -13.60
CA GLY A 422 -38.48 6.76 -13.67
C GLY A 422 -39.20 6.69 -12.32
N ASN A 423 -38.58 7.25 -11.28
CA ASN A 423 -39.09 7.29 -9.89
C ASN A 423 -39.43 5.90 -9.33
N ARG A 424 -38.52 4.95 -9.52
CA ARG A 424 -38.66 3.59 -8.96
C ARG A 424 -38.35 3.58 -7.47
N ASP A 425 -39.08 2.74 -6.73
CA ASP A 425 -38.88 2.58 -5.30
C ASP A 425 -37.49 2.03 -4.96
N HIS A 426 -36.98 2.40 -3.79
CA HIS A 426 -35.67 1.98 -3.30
C HIS A 426 -35.53 0.44 -3.28
N SER A 427 -36.62 -0.29 -2.99
CA SER A 427 -36.66 -1.75 -2.96
C SER A 427 -36.46 -2.36 -4.35
N THR A 428 -36.97 -1.70 -5.39
CA THR A 428 -36.77 -2.12 -6.79
C THR A 428 -35.32 -1.96 -7.21
N ILE A 429 -34.68 -0.86 -6.81
CA ILE A 429 -33.26 -0.60 -7.06
C ILE A 429 -32.39 -1.62 -6.30
N LEU A 430 -32.68 -1.87 -5.03
CA LEU A 430 -31.96 -2.85 -4.21
C LEU A 430 -32.08 -4.27 -4.79
N ASN A 431 -33.27 -4.67 -5.25
CA ASN A 431 -33.49 -5.98 -5.86
C ASN A 431 -32.73 -6.13 -7.18
N ALA A 432 -32.64 -5.06 -7.99
CA ALA A 432 -31.85 -5.06 -9.23
C ALA A 432 -30.36 -5.26 -8.95
N ILE A 433 -29.80 -4.57 -7.94
CA ILE A 433 -28.40 -4.69 -7.51
C ILE A 433 -28.11 -6.13 -7.06
N LYS A 434 -28.88 -6.64 -6.09
CA LYS A 434 -28.71 -7.99 -5.55
C LYS A 434 -28.79 -9.08 -6.62
N LYS A 435 -29.63 -8.87 -7.64
CA LYS A 435 -29.77 -9.81 -8.75
C LYS A 435 -28.50 -9.86 -9.60
N ILE A 436 -27.90 -8.71 -9.92
CA ILE A 436 -26.64 -8.65 -10.68
C ILE A 436 -25.48 -9.21 -9.86
N GLU A 437 -25.39 -8.87 -8.56
CA GLU A 437 -24.37 -9.42 -7.66
C GLU A 437 -24.41 -10.96 -7.63
N LYS A 438 -25.60 -11.53 -7.38
CA LYS A 438 -25.81 -12.98 -7.34
C LYS A 438 -25.53 -13.67 -8.68
N GLU A 439 -25.87 -13.05 -9.80
CA GLU A 439 -25.60 -13.60 -11.14
C GLU A 439 -24.12 -13.45 -11.54
N SER A 440 -23.38 -12.48 -10.95
CA SER A 440 -21.96 -12.25 -11.20
C SER A 440 -21.02 -13.17 -10.40
N ASP A 441 -21.49 -13.73 -9.30
CA ASP A 441 -20.76 -14.70 -8.46
C ASP A 441 -20.70 -16.11 -9.06
N ASN A 442 -21.44 -16.36 -10.14
CA ASN A 442 -21.50 -17.66 -10.79
C ASN A 442 -20.35 -17.81 -11.81
N PRO A 443 -19.40 -18.76 -11.64
CA PRO A 443 -18.17 -18.84 -12.43
C PRO A 443 -18.36 -19.16 -13.92
N ASP A 444 -19.54 -19.61 -14.34
CA ASP A 444 -19.86 -20.04 -15.71
C ASP A 444 -20.45 -18.94 -16.63
N LEU A 445 -20.55 -17.68 -16.19
CA LEU A 445 -21.31 -16.66 -16.95
C LEU A 445 -20.48 -15.50 -17.53
N SER A 446 -20.80 -15.18 -18.79
CA SER A 446 -20.36 -14.03 -19.59
C SER A 446 -20.67 -12.66 -18.97
N LEU A 447 -21.52 -12.60 -17.93
CA LEU A 447 -22.01 -11.36 -17.33
C LEU A 447 -20.92 -10.59 -16.58
N ARG A 448 -20.07 -11.26 -15.79
CA ARG A 448 -18.97 -10.59 -15.07
C ARG A 448 -17.94 -9.99 -16.03
N ARG A 449 -17.63 -10.72 -17.11
CA ARG A 449 -16.78 -10.23 -18.20
C ARG A 449 -17.40 -9.04 -18.92
N THR A 450 -18.73 -9.05 -19.11
CA THR A 450 -19.48 -7.95 -19.72
C THR A 450 -19.48 -6.70 -18.84
N ILE A 451 -19.72 -6.84 -17.53
CA ILE A 451 -19.65 -5.73 -16.57
C ILE A 451 -18.23 -5.15 -16.52
N SER A 452 -17.20 -6.01 -16.48
CA SER A 452 -15.80 -5.58 -16.57
C SER A 452 -15.52 -4.86 -17.88
N ALA A 453 -15.96 -5.39 -19.03
CA ALA A 453 -15.73 -4.76 -20.32
C ALA A 453 -16.43 -3.39 -20.45
N ILE A 454 -17.66 -3.25 -19.96
CA ILE A 454 -18.38 -1.97 -19.94
C ILE A 454 -17.68 -0.98 -18.99
N SER A 455 -17.22 -1.46 -17.82
CA SER A 455 -16.46 -0.65 -16.86
C SER A 455 -15.13 -0.21 -17.48
N ASP A 456 -14.37 -1.12 -18.06
CA ASP A 456 -13.09 -0.83 -18.72
C ASP A 456 -13.28 0.13 -19.90
N ASP A 457 -14.34 -0.02 -20.70
CA ASP A 457 -14.64 0.89 -21.82
C ASP A 457 -15.10 2.29 -21.38
N LEU A 458 -15.79 2.39 -20.23
CA LEU A 458 -16.04 3.68 -19.55
C LEU A 458 -14.72 4.38 -19.16
N TYR A 459 -13.64 3.61 -18.94
CA TYR A 459 -12.31 4.12 -18.61
C TYR A 459 -11.33 4.21 -19.80
N ARG A 460 -11.59 3.53 -20.93
CA ARG A 460 -10.70 3.44 -22.12
C ARG A 460 -10.93 4.49 -23.20
N LYS A 461 -12.13 5.05 -23.33
CA LYS A 461 -12.38 6.22 -24.21
C LYS A 461 -11.93 7.52 -23.52
N LYS A 462 -10.70 7.50 -23.04
CA LYS A 462 -9.90 8.64 -22.63
C LYS A 462 -9.05 9.09 -23.80
#